data_AF-A0A1I2XPU9-F1
#
_entry.id   AF-A0A1I2XPU9-F1
#
_cell.length_a   1.000
_cell.length_b   1.000
_cell.length_c   1.000
_cell.angle_alpha   90.00
_cell.angle_beta   90.00
_cell.angle_gamma   90.00
#
_symmetry.space_group_name_H-M   'P 1'
#
loop_
_entity.id
_entity.type
_entity.pdbx_description
1 polymer ?
#
loop_
_entity_poly.entity_id
_entity_poly.type
_entity_poly.pdbx_seq_one_letter_code
_entity_poly.pdbx_strand_id
1 'polypeptide(L)'
;MKPSRTVRPTFDDPNVVSDAGVVPALRLGESAGPYDLLEEALTVDSPNATAKTTGVVGGMLADADSIDDLETRVEVNRGRPGNPLFDEEMARKFHNSSVRSLPEEHAAKIAARTLALPDAQSVEDLTALLTSAGER
;
A
#
# COMPACT_ATOMS: atom_id res chain seq x y z
N MET A 1 19.67 29.18 32.69
CA MET A 1 18.51 29.78 31.97
C MET A 1 17.71 28.66 31.33
N LYS A 2 16.42 28.52 31.62
CA LYS A 2 15.52 27.64 30.85
C LYS A 2 15.19 28.38 29.54
N PRO A 3 15.39 27.81 28.36
CA PRO A 3 14.96 28.46 27.12
C PRO A 3 13.43 28.60 27.15
N SER A 4 12.94 29.83 27.01
CA SER A 4 11.52 30.20 27.15
C SER A 4 10.72 30.14 25.85
N ARG A 5 11.29 29.59 24.78
CA ARG A 5 10.63 29.53 23.48
C ARG A 5 10.87 28.19 22.81
N THR A 6 9.79 27.43 22.66
CA THR A 6 9.75 26.23 21.82
C THR A 6 9.74 26.68 20.36
N VAL A 7 10.77 26.31 19.60
CA VAL A 7 10.75 26.44 18.14
C VAL A 7 10.12 25.16 17.61
N ARG A 8 8.95 25.25 16.99
CA ARG A 8 8.36 24.14 16.22
C ARG A 8 8.52 24.44 14.74
N PRO A 9 9.18 23.57 13.96
CA PRO A 9 9.11 23.66 12.51
C PRO A 9 7.66 23.43 12.09
N THR A 10 7.16 24.28 11.21
CA THR A 10 5.87 24.14 10.53
C THR A 10 6.15 24.12 9.04
N PHE A 11 5.65 23.11 8.34
CA PHE A 11 5.75 23.03 6.89
C PHE A 11 4.67 23.87 6.24
N ASP A 12 5.00 24.53 5.13
CA ASP A 12 4.09 25.43 4.41
C ASP A 12 3.05 24.68 3.56
N ASP A 13 3.31 23.41 3.24
CA ASP A 13 2.36 22.53 2.53
C ASP A 13 1.80 21.49 3.50
N PRO A 14 0.46 21.42 3.68
CA PRO A 14 -0.21 20.52 4.62
C PRO A 14 -0.06 19.03 4.24
N ASN A 15 0.46 18.74 3.05
CA ASN A 15 0.77 17.40 2.57
C ASN A 15 2.27 17.08 2.66
N VAL A 16 3.11 17.98 3.19
CA VAL A 16 4.51 17.65 3.49
C VAL A 16 4.49 16.68 4.66
N VAL A 17 4.50 15.41 4.29
CA VAL A 17 4.77 14.32 5.22
C VAL A 17 6.21 14.51 5.70
N SER A 18 6.45 14.48 7.01
CA SER A 18 7.81 14.47 7.61
C SER A 18 8.74 13.40 7.01
N ASP A 19 8.18 12.49 6.23
CA ASP A 19 8.78 11.30 5.62
C ASP A 19 8.95 11.44 4.09
N ALA A 20 8.99 12.66 3.53
CA ALA A 20 9.08 12.89 2.07
C ALA A 20 10.26 12.17 1.38
N GLY A 21 11.31 11.82 2.13
CA GLY A 21 12.46 11.04 1.66
C GLY A 21 12.22 9.53 1.55
N VAL A 22 11.17 8.98 2.17
CA VAL A 22 10.93 7.53 2.23
C VAL A 22 10.61 6.96 0.86
N VAL A 23 9.75 7.61 0.08
CA VAL A 23 9.42 7.15 -1.28
C VAL A 23 10.65 7.09 -2.20
N PRO A 24 11.47 8.16 -2.33
CA PRO A 24 12.69 8.08 -3.13
C PRO A 24 13.73 7.11 -2.54
N ALA A 25 13.83 6.96 -1.21
CA ALA A 25 14.73 5.99 -0.58
C ALA A 25 14.33 4.54 -0.88
N LEU A 26 13.03 4.21 -0.81
CA LEU A 26 12.52 2.89 -1.17
C LEU A 26 12.71 2.60 -2.66
N ARG A 27 12.51 3.59 -3.54
CA ARG A 27 12.81 3.44 -4.99
C ARG A 27 14.29 3.20 -5.26
N LEU A 28 15.17 3.89 -4.54
CA LEU A 28 16.61 3.63 -4.63
C LEU A 28 16.93 2.21 -4.15
N GLY A 29 16.33 1.79 -3.03
CA GLY A 29 16.39 0.43 -2.53
C GLY A 29 15.93 -0.58 -3.58
N GLU A 30 14.79 -0.38 -4.23
CA GLU A 30 14.31 -1.25 -5.31
C GLU A 30 15.35 -1.35 -6.44
N SER A 31 15.89 -0.22 -6.90
CA SER A 31 16.90 -0.20 -7.96
C SER A 31 18.25 -0.82 -7.59
N ALA A 32 18.57 -0.92 -6.30
CA ALA A 32 19.83 -1.46 -5.81
C ALA A 32 19.81 -3.00 -5.64
N GLY A 33 18.67 -3.66 -5.87
CA GLY A 33 18.50 -5.11 -5.71
C GLY A 33 18.22 -5.71 -4.32
N PRO A 34 18.11 -5.00 -3.16
CA PRO A 34 17.74 -5.64 -1.90
C PRO A 34 16.35 -6.30 -1.91
N TYR A 35 15.47 -5.97 -2.83
CA TYR A 35 14.14 -6.60 -2.93
C TYR A 35 14.27 -8.04 -3.41
N ASP A 36 15.14 -8.30 -4.38
CA ASP A 36 15.47 -9.64 -4.86
C ASP A 36 16.15 -10.46 -3.76
N LEU A 37 17.06 -9.82 -3.00
CA LEU A 37 17.70 -10.46 -1.85
C LEU A 37 16.70 -10.84 -0.75
N LEU A 38 15.66 -10.02 -0.53
CA LEU A 38 14.59 -10.35 0.41
C LEU A 38 13.76 -11.54 -0.08
N GLU A 39 13.47 -11.62 -1.38
CA GLU A 39 12.76 -12.79 -1.95
C GLU A 39 13.55 -14.09 -1.74
N GLU A 40 14.88 -14.04 -1.88
CA GLU A 40 15.75 -15.21 -1.68
C GLU A 40 15.99 -15.55 -0.21
N ALA A 41 16.06 -14.55 0.68
CA ALA A 41 16.49 -14.73 2.06
C ALA A 41 15.34 -14.98 3.06
N LEU A 42 14.11 -14.57 2.75
CA LEU A 42 12.98 -14.72 3.66
C LEU A 42 12.51 -16.19 3.70
N THR A 43 12.62 -16.80 4.88
CA THR A 43 12.26 -18.21 5.10
C THR A 43 10.90 -18.40 5.76
N VAL A 44 10.29 -17.32 6.23
CA VAL A 44 8.96 -17.36 6.86
C VAL A 44 7.91 -17.23 5.76
N ASP A 45 7.07 -18.25 5.63
CA ASP A 45 5.94 -18.22 4.71
C ASP A 45 5.01 -17.05 5.03
N SER A 46 4.87 -16.13 4.08
CA SER A 46 3.97 -14.99 4.17
C SER A 46 3.55 -14.53 2.78
N PRO A 47 2.25 -14.27 2.55
CA PRO A 47 1.82 -13.53 1.37
C PRO A 47 2.53 -12.18 1.32
N ASN A 48 3.12 -11.84 0.17
CA ASN A 48 3.82 -10.58 -0.06
C ASN A 48 4.97 -10.31 0.95
N ALA A 49 5.76 -11.33 1.30
CA ALA A 49 6.82 -11.23 2.31
C ALA A 49 7.78 -10.05 2.04
N THR A 50 8.29 -9.91 0.82
CA THR A 50 9.16 -8.80 0.42
C THR A 50 8.49 -7.44 0.60
N ALA A 51 7.23 -7.30 0.16
CA ALA A 51 6.50 -6.04 0.29
C ALA A 51 6.22 -5.67 1.75
N LYS A 52 5.90 -6.65 2.60
CA LYS A 52 5.69 -6.42 4.05
C LYS A 52 6.98 -6.03 4.74
N THR A 53 8.08 -6.74 4.48
CA THR A 53 9.41 -6.42 5.04
C THR A 53 9.86 -5.04 4.59
N THR A 54 9.68 -4.71 3.31
CA THR A 54 9.94 -3.38 2.77
C THR A 54 9.06 -2.32 3.43
N GLY A 55 7.80 -2.62 3.74
CA GLY A 55 6.89 -1.73 4.48
C GLY A 55 7.39 -1.42 5.89
N VAL A 56 7.95 -2.42 6.60
CA VAL A 56 8.60 -2.22 7.90
C VAL A 56 9.83 -1.32 7.76
N VAL A 57 10.71 -1.58 6.78
CA VAL A 57 11.88 -0.74 6.50
C VAL A 57 11.46 0.70 6.16
N GLY A 58 10.39 0.87 5.37
CA GLY A 58 9.84 2.17 5.03
C GLY A 58 9.33 2.93 6.26
N GLY A 59 8.73 2.23 7.22
CA GLY A 59 8.36 2.83 8.49
C GLY A 59 9.55 3.16 9.38
N MET A 60 10.59 2.34 9.41
CA MET A 60 11.84 2.66 10.13
C MET A 60 12.55 3.89 9.52
N LEU A 61 12.54 4.03 8.19
CA LEU A 61 13.01 5.24 7.50
C LEU A 61 12.17 6.48 7.83
N ALA A 62 10.95 6.26 8.32
CA ALA A 62 10.05 7.28 8.82
C ALA A 62 10.18 7.46 10.35
N ASP A 63 11.21 6.94 11.03
CA ASP A 63 11.32 6.98 12.50
C ASP A 63 10.21 6.20 13.24
N ALA A 64 9.68 5.12 12.65
CA ALA A 64 8.89 4.14 13.41
C ALA A 64 9.83 3.15 14.11
N ASP A 65 10.00 3.33 15.42
CA ASP A 65 10.90 2.51 16.24
C ASP A 65 10.19 1.27 16.84
N SER A 66 8.87 1.18 16.67
CA SER A 66 8.05 0.07 17.16
C SER A 66 6.94 -0.33 16.18
N ILE A 67 6.35 -1.51 16.40
CA ILE A 67 5.16 -1.94 15.65
C ILE A 67 3.97 -1.02 15.93
N ASP A 68 3.86 -0.48 17.15
CA ASP A 68 2.79 0.46 17.51
C ASP A 68 2.93 1.79 16.74
N ASP A 69 4.17 2.25 16.50
CA ASP A 69 4.43 3.43 15.66
C ASP A 69 4.09 3.16 14.18
N LEU A 70 4.37 1.94 13.70
CA LEU A 70 3.93 1.51 12.36
C LEU A 70 2.40 1.47 12.28
N GLU A 71 1.72 0.96 13.30
CA GLU A 71 0.25 0.91 13.35
C GLU A 71 -0.37 2.30 13.34
N THR A 72 0.20 3.25 14.09
CA THR A 72 -0.25 4.65 14.12
C THR A 72 -0.13 5.28 12.73
N ARG A 73 0.97 5.06 12.01
CA ARG A 73 1.17 5.51 10.62
C ARG A 73 0.21 4.82 9.64
N VAL A 74 0.08 3.51 9.83
CA VAL A 74 -1.01 2.63 9.43
C VAL A 74 -2.36 3.35 9.38
N GLU A 75 -2.77 3.84 10.54
CA GLU A 75 -4.11 4.33 10.87
C GLU A 75 -4.41 5.70 10.24
N VAL A 76 -3.42 6.60 10.19
CA VAL A 76 -3.58 7.91 9.57
C VAL A 76 -3.51 7.87 8.04
N ASN A 77 -3.01 6.79 7.45
CA ASN A 77 -2.99 6.60 5.99
C ASN A 77 -4.41 6.54 5.40
N ARG A 78 -4.57 7.16 4.22
CA ARG A 78 -5.80 7.05 3.42
C ARG A 78 -6.08 5.59 3.04
N GLY A 79 -7.32 5.15 3.23
CA GLY A 79 -7.82 3.79 2.99
C GLY A 79 -8.09 2.93 4.21
N ARG A 80 -8.01 3.49 5.43
CA ARG A 80 -8.40 2.80 6.68
C ARG A 80 -9.86 3.08 7.04
N PRO A 81 -10.49 2.27 7.92
CA PRO A 81 -11.84 2.56 8.41
C PRO A 81 -12.00 3.98 8.99
N GLY A 82 -10.96 4.51 9.64
CA GLY A 82 -10.91 5.88 10.19
C GLY A 82 -10.51 6.98 9.20
N ASN A 83 -10.06 6.63 7.99
CA ASN A 83 -9.69 7.58 6.93
C ASN A 83 -9.91 6.90 5.56
N PRO A 84 -11.16 6.60 5.16
CA PRO A 84 -11.44 5.76 4.00
C PRO A 84 -11.05 6.45 2.68
N LEU A 85 -10.69 5.64 1.68
CA LEU A 85 -10.58 6.13 0.30
C LEU A 85 -11.99 6.44 -0.21
N PHE A 86 -12.11 7.45 -1.07
CA PHE A 86 -13.32 7.61 -1.86
C PHE A 86 -13.46 6.48 -2.88
N ASP A 87 -14.69 6.20 -3.33
CA ASP A 87 -14.96 5.10 -4.28
C ASP A 87 -14.09 5.17 -5.55
N GLU A 88 -13.88 6.38 -6.08
CA GLU A 88 -13.01 6.61 -7.24
C GLU A 88 -11.52 6.31 -6.94
N GLU A 89 -11.05 6.65 -5.74
CA GLU A 89 -9.66 6.35 -5.33
C GLU A 89 -9.47 4.85 -5.12
N MET A 90 -10.46 4.15 -4.55
CA MET A 90 -10.44 2.70 -4.39
C MET A 90 -10.49 1.98 -5.74
N ALA A 91 -11.38 2.40 -6.64
CA ALA A 91 -11.50 1.85 -7.99
C ALA A 91 -10.20 2.02 -8.78
N ARG A 92 -9.57 3.20 -8.71
CA ARG A 92 -8.28 3.47 -9.35
C ARG A 92 -7.14 2.67 -8.74
N LYS A 93 -7.11 2.52 -7.41
CA LYS A 93 -6.11 1.70 -6.72
C LYS A 93 -6.22 0.23 -7.12
N PHE A 94 -7.44 -0.30 -7.18
CA PHE A 94 -7.71 -1.65 -7.64
C PHE A 94 -7.28 -1.84 -9.10
N HIS A 95 -7.72 -0.95 -10.00
CA HIS A 95 -7.35 -0.97 -11.41
C HIS A 95 -5.81 -1.00 -11.61
N ASN A 96 -5.10 -0.05 -10.99
CA ASN A 96 -3.63 0.02 -11.08
C ASN A 96 -2.93 -1.23 -10.55
N SER A 97 -3.49 -1.88 -9.52
CA SER A 97 -2.95 -3.13 -8.99
C SER A 97 -3.21 -4.30 -9.94
N SER A 98 -4.40 -4.37 -10.54
CA SER A 98 -4.82 -5.48 -11.41
C SER A 98 -4.13 -5.45 -12.77
N VAL A 99 -3.89 -4.28 -13.37
CA VAL A 99 -3.19 -4.19 -14.68
C VAL A 99 -1.72 -4.62 -14.63
N ARG A 100 -1.15 -4.79 -13.43
CA ARG A 100 0.20 -5.36 -13.25
C ARG A 100 0.26 -6.85 -13.58
N SER A 101 -0.85 -7.57 -13.42
CA SER A 101 -0.92 -9.03 -13.57
C SER A 101 -2.00 -9.50 -14.53
N LEU A 102 -2.91 -8.62 -14.94
CA LEU A 102 -4.06 -8.95 -15.79
C LEU A 102 -4.17 -7.98 -16.98
N PRO A 103 -4.71 -8.43 -18.12
CA PRO A 103 -5.12 -7.53 -19.20
C PRO A 103 -6.08 -6.46 -18.70
N GLU A 104 -5.96 -5.23 -19.22
CA GLU A 104 -6.74 -4.07 -18.79
C GLU A 104 -8.26 -4.31 -18.80
N GLU A 105 -8.76 -4.96 -19.85
CA GLU A 105 -10.17 -5.33 -19.98
C GLU A 105 -10.62 -6.30 -18.87
N HIS A 106 -9.77 -7.26 -18.50
CA HIS A 106 -10.06 -8.20 -17.41
C HIS A 106 -10.01 -7.52 -16.05
N ALA A 107 -8.99 -6.70 -15.81
CA ALA A 107 -8.88 -5.88 -14.61
C ALA A 107 -10.12 -5.00 -14.39
N ALA A 108 -10.60 -4.33 -15.46
CA ALA A 108 -11.79 -3.50 -15.42
C ALA A 108 -13.07 -4.29 -15.11
N LYS A 109 -13.23 -5.48 -15.71
CA LYS A 109 -14.38 -6.37 -15.43
C LYS A 109 -14.39 -6.84 -13.98
N ILE A 110 -13.24 -7.25 -13.44
CA ILE A 110 -13.14 -7.67 -12.03
C ILE A 110 -13.45 -6.48 -11.11
N ALA A 111 -12.85 -5.30 -11.37
CA ALA A 111 -13.08 -4.10 -10.56
C ALA A 111 -14.56 -3.74 -10.46
N ALA A 112 -15.26 -3.71 -11.61
CA ALA A 112 -16.68 -3.36 -11.67
C ALA A 112 -17.55 -4.37 -10.90
N ARG A 113 -17.26 -5.68 -11.01
CA ARG A 113 -17.99 -6.72 -10.28
C ARG A 113 -17.68 -6.71 -8.79
N THR A 114 -16.45 -6.41 -8.40
CA THR A 114 -16.06 -6.23 -6.99
C THR A 114 -16.73 -5.00 -6.37
N LEU A 115 -16.92 -3.91 -7.10
CA LEU A 115 -17.68 -2.76 -6.60
C LEU A 115 -19.17 -3.05 -6.44
N ALA A 116 -19.76 -3.83 -7.34
CA ALA A 116 -21.20 -4.18 -7.30
C ALA A 116 -21.54 -5.32 -6.34
N LEU A 117 -20.55 -5.93 -5.69
CA LEU A 117 -20.69 -7.10 -4.81
C LEU A 117 -21.65 -6.91 -3.63
N PRO A 118 -21.71 -5.74 -2.97
CA PRO A 118 -22.68 -5.50 -1.89
C PRO A 118 -24.14 -5.70 -2.31
N ASP A 119 -24.44 -5.46 -3.59
CA ASP A 119 -25.79 -5.60 -4.16
C ASP A 119 -25.98 -6.91 -4.95
N ALA A 120 -24.91 -7.69 -5.13
CA ALA A 120 -24.93 -8.90 -5.94
C ALA A 120 -25.67 -10.05 -5.24
N GLN A 121 -26.49 -10.77 -6.01
CA GLN A 121 -27.20 -11.97 -5.53
C GLN A 121 -26.34 -13.25 -5.64
N SER A 122 -25.22 -13.19 -6.36
CA SER A 122 -24.29 -14.30 -6.56
C SER A 122 -22.88 -13.75 -6.80
N VAL A 123 -21.87 -14.57 -6.46
CA VAL A 123 -20.46 -14.29 -6.74
C VAL A 123 -19.93 -15.06 -7.95
N GLU A 124 -20.72 -15.96 -8.56
CA GLU A 124 -20.27 -16.88 -9.62
C GLU A 124 -19.59 -16.18 -10.79
N ASP A 125 -20.14 -15.05 -11.27
CA ASP A 125 -19.55 -14.27 -12.36
C ASP A 125 -18.16 -13.74 -12.00
N LEU A 126 -17.96 -13.32 -10.74
CA LEU A 126 -16.66 -12.87 -10.27
C LEU A 126 -15.70 -14.04 -10.12
N THR A 127 -16.14 -15.15 -9.54
CA THR A 127 -15.29 -16.34 -9.38
C THR A 127 -14.85 -16.87 -10.73
N ALA A 128 -15.74 -16.97 -11.71
CA ALA A 128 -15.41 -17.39 -13.07
C ALA A 128 -14.37 -16.47 -13.75
N LEU A 129 -14.49 -15.16 -13.55
CA LEU A 129 -13.51 -14.17 -14.04
C LEU A 129 -12.13 -14.34 -13.38
N LEU A 130 -12.07 -14.71 -12.10
CA LEU A 130 -10.82 -14.94 -11.39
C LEU A 130 -10.15 -16.26 -11.78
N THR A 131 -10.93 -17.33 -12.00
CA THR A 131 -10.38 -18.64 -12.36
C THR A 131 -9.86 -18.69 -13.80
N SER A 132 -10.56 -18.04 -14.74
CA SER A 132 -10.13 -17.93 -16.14
C SER A 132 -8.87 -17.10 -16.34
N ALA A 133 -8.52 -16.25 -15.38
CA ALA A 133 -7.29 -15.46 -15.39
C ALA A 133 -6.04 -16.25 -14.96
N GLY A 134 -6.20 -17.39 -14.27
CA GLY A 134 -5.11 -18.20 -13.72
C GLY A 134 -4.57 -19.30 -14.65
N GLU A 135 -5.15 -19.50 -15.84
CA GLU A 135 -4.79 -20.58 -16.78
C GLU A 135 -3.72 -20.17 -17.82
N ARG A 136 -2.84 -19.21 -17.51
CA ARG A 136 -1.76 -18.78 -18.42
C ARG A 136 -0.37 -19.09 -17.92
#